data_AF-A0A7I9WBE2-F1
#
_entry.id   AF-A0A7I9WBE2-F1
#
_cell.length_a   1.000
_cell.length_b   1.000
_cell.length_c   1.000
_cell.angle_alpha   90.00
_cell.angle_beta   90.00
_cell.angle_gamma   90.00
#
_symmetry.space_group_name_H-M   'P 1'
#
loop_
_entity.id
_entity.type
_entity.pdbx_description
1 polymer ?
#
loop_
_entity_poly.entity_id
_entity_poly.type
_entity_poly.pdbx_seq_one_letter_code
_entity_poly.pdbx_strand_id
1 'polypeptide(L)' 'MPLALLAEAKHTAIIKPIPLRAPIPGGFTTDDFTIDFEARTVTCPANHTLPIPPSGGVGFKHVAAHAL' A
#
# COMPACT_ATOMS: atom_id res chain seq x y z
N MET A 1 -16.75 -21.76 -16.04
CA MET A 1 -17.96 -21.27 -15.34
C MET A 1 -18.11 -19.79 -15.65
N PRO A 2 -19.03 -19.40 -16.55
CA PRO A 2 -19.11 -18.02 -17.03
C PRO A 2 -19.73 -17.09 -15.98
N LEU A 3 -19.28 -15.84 -15.96
CA LEU A 3 -19.76 -14.76 -15.09
C LEU A 3 -21.29 -14.54 -15.17
N ALA A 4 -21.94 -14.96 -16.25
CA ALA A 4 -23.38 -14.85 -16.49
C ALA A 4 -24.23 -15.57 -15.41
N LEU A 5 -23.82 -16.75 -14.94
CA LEU A 5 -24.56 -17.51 -13.92
C LEU A 5 -24.62 -16.76 -12.58
N LEU A 6 -23.56 -16.00 -12.24
CA LEU A 6 -23.48 -15.22 -11.01
C LEU A 6 -24.43 -14.01 -11.04
N ALA A 7 -24.60 -13.41 -12.22
CA ALA A 7 -25.50 -12.27 -12.42
C ALA A 7 -26.98 -12.70 -12.30
N GLU A 8 -27.35 -13.85 -12.88
CA GLU A 8 -28.69 -14.46 -12.75
C GLU A 8 -29.00 -14.81 -11.29
N ALA A 9 -27.98 -15.27 -10.55
CA ALA A 9 -28.06 -15.49 -9.11
C ALA A 9 -28.00 -14.20 -8.27
N LYS A 10 -27.99 -13.01 -8.87
CA LYS A 10 -27.91 -11.68 -8.22
C LYS A 10 -26.68 -11.48 -7.33
N HIS A 11 -25.59 -12.19 -7.60
CA HIS A 11 -24.33 -11.98 -6.89
C HIS A 11 -23.50 -10.91 -7.62
N THR A 12 -23.21 -9.81 -6.93
CA THR A 12 -22.27 -8.80 -7.41
C THR A 12 -20.88 -9.12 -6.87
N ALA A 13 -19.92 -9.29 -7.77
CA ALA A 13 -18.52 -9.40 -7.36
C ALA A 13 -18.05 -8.05 -6.80
N ILE A 14 -17.75 -8.04 -5.51
CA ILE A 14 -17.05 -6.93 -4.86
C ILE A 14 -15.65 -7.39 -4.46
N ILE A 15 -14.70 -6.46 -4.45
CA ILE A 15 -13.40 -6.71 -3.81
C ILE A 15 -13.66 -6.74 -2.30
N LYS A 16 -13.33 -7.85 -1.63
CA LYS A 16 -13.31 -7.92 -0.17
C LYS A 16 -11.99 -7.32 0.31
N PRO A 17 -11.98 -6.11 0.90
CA PRO A 17 -10.76 -5.54 1.41
C PRO A 17 -10.41 -6.27 2.71
N ILE A 18 -9.20 -6.81 2.78
CA ILE A 18 -8.62 -7.23 4.06
C ILE A 18 -8.35 -5.94 4.86
N PRO A 19 -8.70 -5.88 6.16
CA PRO A 19 -8.36 -4.72 6.96
C PRO A 19 -6.86 -4.45 6.92
N LEU A 20 -6.48 -3.22 6.59
CA LEU A 20 -5.09 -2.79 6.62
C LEU A 20 -4.60 -2.80 8.08
N ARG A 21 -3.47 -3.46 8.32
CA ARG A 21 -2.84 -3.51 9.64
C ARG A 21 -1.40 -3.01 9.53
N ALA A 22 -1.01 -2.16 10.48
CA ALA A 22 0.39 -1.80 10.64
C ALA A 22 1.20 -3.05 11.06
N PRO A 23 2.45 -3.22 10.58
CA PRO A 23 3.31 -4.33 10.98
C PRO A 23 3.65 -4.33 12.48
N ILE A 24 3.62 -3.16 13.13
CA ILE A 24 3.83 -2.97 14.57
C ILE A 24 2.77 -2.00 15.14
N PRO A 25 2.41 -2.12 16.43
CA PRO A 25 1.52 -1.15 17.09
C PRO A 25 2.05 0.29 16.99
N GLY A 26 1.20 1.23 16.57
CA GLY A 26 1.57 2.64 16.41
C GLY A 26 2.54 2.93 15.25
N GLY A 27 2.85 1.92 14.42
CA GLY A 27 3.69 2.08 13.24
C GLY A 27 2.92 2.53 12.00
N PHE A 28 3.67 2.82 10.94
CA PHE A 28 3.12 3.14 9.64
C PHE A 28 2.60 1.90 8.90
N THR A 29 1.56 2.11 8.11
CA THR A 29 0.99 1.20 7.12
C THR A 29 1.50 1.56 5.73
N THR A 30 1.21 0.71 4.74
CA THR A 30 1.58 0.98 3.35
C THR A 30 0.91 2.26 2.81
N ASP A 31 -0.30 2.58 3.26
CA ASP A 31 -1.06 3.74 2.77
C ASP A 31 -0.51 5.08 3.27
N ASP A 32 0.36 5.06 4.29
CA ASP A 32 0.97 6.29 4.79
C ASP A 32 2.13 6.78 3.91
N PHE A 33 2.61 5.96 2.95
CA PHE A 33 3.71 6.32 2.06
C PHE A 33 3.22 7.02 0.80
N THR A 34 3.86 8.13 0.43
CA THR A 34 3.58 8.84 -0.83
C THR A 34 4.55 8.39 -1.91
N ILE A 35 4.03 7.95 -3.06
CA ILE A 35 4.83 7.51 -4.21
C ILE A 35 4.64 8.51 -5.35
N ASP A 36 5.75 9.11 -5.79
CA ASP A 36 5.81 9.90 -7.01
C ASP A 36 6.42 9.05 -8.13
N PHE A 37 5.60 8.66 -9.10
CA PHE A 37 6.02 7.84 -10.23
C PHE A 37 6.76 8.63 -11.31
N GLU A 38 6.53 9.94 -11.42
CA GLU A 38 7.19 10.80 -12.39
C GLU A 38 8.62 11.10 -11.93
N ALA A 39 8.78 11.54 -10.69
CA ALA A 39 10.09 11.75 -10.07
C ALA A 39 10.78 10.45 -9.65
N ARG A 40 10.05 9.32 -9.66
CA ARG A 40 10.49 8.01 -9.18
C ARG A 40 11.01 8.08 -7.74
N THR A 41 10.19 8.58 -6.83
CA THR A 41 10.55 8.67 -5.40
C THR A 41 9.45 8.13 -4.50
N VAL A 42 9.84 7.72 -3.29
CA VAL A 42 8.92 7.36 -2.21
C VAL A 42 9.25 8.22 -1.00
N THR A 43 8.22 8.83 -0.40
CA THR A 43 8.32 9.62 0.83
C THR A 43 7.57 8.91 1.95
N CYS A 44 8.23 8.70 3.09
CA CYS A 44 7.59 8.14 4.29
C CYS A 44 6.94 9.23 5.15
N PRO A 45 6.05 8.87 6.10
CA PRO A 45 5.37 9.84 6.96
C PRO A 45 6.29 10.66 7.88
N ALA A 46 7.51 10.18 8.11
CA ALA A 46 8.55 10.92 8.81
C ALA A 46 9.33 11.88 7.89
N ASN A 47 8.78 12.25 6.74
CA ASN A 47 9.36 13.18 5.76
C ASN A 47 10.71 12.75 5.15
N HIS A 48 11.03 11.45 5.14
CA HIS A 48 12.20 10.94 4.41
C HIS A 48 11.82 10.52 2.99
N THR A 49 12.56 11.01 2.00
CA THR A 49 12.36 10.69 0.58
C THR A 49 13.54 9.87 0.04
N LEU A 50 13.23 8.77 -0.64
CA LEU A 50 14.22 7.90 -1.30
C LEU A 50 13.89 7.71 -2.78
N PRO A 51 14.90 7.61 -3.66
CA PRO A 51 14.68 7.31 -5.07
C PRO A 51 14.31 5.83 -5.30
N ILE A 52 13.45 5.59 -6.28
CA ILE A 52 13.03 4.26 -6.75
C ILE A 52 14.00 3.82 -7.86
N PRO A 53 14.82 2.77 -7.64
CA PRO A 53 15.74 2.30 -8.65
C PRO A 53 15.01 1.68 -9.86
N PRO A 54 15.72 1.41 -10.97
CA PRO A 54 15.18 0.69 -12.13
C PRO A 54 14.52 -0.66 -11.78
N SER A 55 14.99 -1.34 -10.73
CA SER A 55 14.41 -2.58 -10.23
C SER A 55 13.08 -2.41 -9.48
N GLY A 56 12.66 -1.17 -9.19
CA GLY A 56 11.37 -0.83 -8.58
C GLY A 56 11.33 -0.92 -7.05
N GLY A 57 12.22 -1.67 -6.41
CA GLY A 57 12.23 -1.84 -4.95
C GLY A 57 13.07 -0.80 -4.21
N VAL A 58 12.48 -0.12 -3.23
CA VAL A 58 13.16 0.77 -2.28
C VAL A 58 12.78 0.39 -0.85
N GLY A 59 13.70 0.58 0.10
CA GLY A 59 13.44 0.23 1.51
C GLY A 59 14.16 1.15 2.48
N PHE A 60 13.42 1.62 3.48
CA PHE A 60 13.91 2.47 4.58
C PHE A 60 14.64 1.61 5.62
N LYS A 61 15.85 2.01 6.03
CA LYS A 61 16.79 1.16 6.80
C LYS A 61 16.68 1.27 8.32
N HIS A 62 15.83 2.15 8.85
CA HIS A 62 15.56 2.26 10.28
C HIS A 62 14.07 2.45 10.46
N VAL A 63 13.53 1.82 11.50
CA VAL A 63 12.12 1.87 11.86
C VAL A 63 11.78 3.35 12.05
N ALA A 64 11.06 3.92 11.10
CA ALA A 64 10.33 5.14 11.34
C ALA A 64 9.13 4.74 12.22
N ALA A 65 9.42 4.38 13.47
CA ALA A 65 8.46 3.98 14.48
C ALA A 65 8.37 5.13 15.47
N HIS A 66 7.55 6.11 15.12
CA HIS A 66 6.88 6.98 16.07
C HIS A 66 5.88 7.84 15.30
N ALA A 67 4.62 7.41 15.25
CA ALA A 67 3.52 8.34 15.17
C ALA A 67 3.19 8.70 16.63
N LEU A 68 3.62 9.88 17.08
CA LEU A 68 3.06 10.49 18.30
C LEU A 68 1.63 10.95 18.02
#